data_AF-A0A1J3HTV0-F1
#
_entry.id   AF-A0A1J3HTV0-F1
#
_cell.length_a   1.000
_cell.length_b   1.000
_cell.length_c   1.000
_cell.angle_alpha   90.00
_cell.angle_beta   90.00
_cell.angle_gamma   90.00
#
_symmetry.space_group_name_H-M   'P 1'
#
loop_
_entity.id
_entity.type
_entity.pdbx_description
1 polymer ?
#
loop_
_entity_poly.entity_id
_entity_poly.type
_entity_poly.pdbx_seq_one_letter_code
_entity_poly.pdbx_strand_id
1 'polypeptide(L)'
;LVVVLAARDRILKKVGKTSLPRLTVYATDQTHSSFRKACLIAGVHEENIRLLKTDSSTNYGMPPESLEEAISSDLAKGFIPFFILATVGTTSSAAVDPLVPLGKTAKSYGIWMHVDAAYAGSACICPEFRKFIDGIENADSFNINAH
;
A
#
# COMPACT_ATOMS: atom_id res chain seq x y z
N LEU A 1 2.37 -10.14 -4.26
CA LEU A 1 1.59 -11.33 -3.84
C LEU A 1 2.06 -11.88 -2.49
N VAL A 2 3.29 -12.38 -2.37
CA VAL A 2 3.78 -13.03 -1.13
C VAL A 2 3.71 -12.12 0.10
N VAL A 3 4.01 -10.84 -0.06
CA VAL A 3 3.98 -9.86 1.03
C VAL A 3 2.58 -9.65 1.63
N VAL A 4 1.51 -9.76 0.84
CA VAL A 4 0.13 -9.66 1.33
C VAL A 4 -0.19 -10.85 2.24
N LEU A 5 0.23 -12.06 1.85
CA LEU A 5 0.08 -13.27 2.66
C LEU A 5 0.89 -13.17 3.96
N ALA A 6 2.12 -12.67 3.90
CA ALA A 6 2.97 -12.46 5.07
C ALA A 6 2.33 -11.48 6.07
N ALA A 7 1.84 -10.34 5.58
CA ALA A 7 1.16 -9.34 6.39
C ALA A 7 -0.14 -9.89 7.00
N ARG A 8 -0.94 -10.60 6.20
CA ARG A 8 -2.19 -11.27 6.63
C ARG A 8 -1.92 -12.25 7.77
N ASP A 9 -0.95 -13.15 7.59
CA ASP A 9 -0.66 -14.16 8.60
C ASP A 9 -0.04 -13.53 9.86
N ARG A 10 0.75 -12.46 9.72
CA ARG A 10 1.26 -11.65 10.84
C ARG A 10 0.12 -11.06 11.67
N ILE A 11 -0.88 -10.45 11.02
CA ILE A 11 -1.98 -9.81 11.74
C ILE A 11 -2.94 -10.85 12.32
N LEU A 12 -3.29 -11.92 11.60
CA LEU A 12 -4.20 -12.97 12.07
C LEU A 12 -3.65 -13.75 13.27
N LYS A 13 -2.33 -13.85 13.43
CA LYS A 13 -1.72 -14.37 14.68
C LYS A 13 -2.05 -13.50 15.89
N LYS A 14 -2.23 -12.20 15.71
CA LYS A 14 -2.56 -11.24 16.78
C LYS A 14 -4.06 -11.13 17.04
N VAL A 15 -4.87 -11.08 15.98
CA VAL A 15 -6.32 -10.79 16.06
C VAL A 15 -7.21 -12.03 15.91
N GLY A 16 -6.62 -13.21 15.72
CA GLY A 16 -7.33 -14.47 15.50
C GLY A 16 -7.75 -14.70 14.05
N LYS A 17 -7.75 -15.97 13.61
CA LYS A 17 -8.07 -16.38 12.22
C LYS A 17 -9.50 -16.01 11.80
N THR A 18 -10.44 -15.97 12.74
CA THR A 18 -11.85 -15.59 12.49
C THR A 18 -12.01 -14.13 12.08
N SER A 19 -10.97 -13.31 12.24
CA SER A 19 -10.96 -11.90 11.85
C SER A 19 -10.64 -11.67 10.38
N LEU A 20 -10.38 -12.71 9.58
CA LEU A 20 -10.09 -12.60 8.15
C LEU A 20 -11.10 -11.72 7.37
N PRO A 21 -12.43 -11.86 7.56
CA PRO A 21 -13.42 -11.03 6.85
C PRO A 21 -13.39 -9.53 7.21
N ARG A 22 -12.63 -9.15 8.24
CA ARG A 22 -12.50 -7.76 8.71
C ARG A 22 -11.19 -7.10 8.27
N LEU A 23 -10.30 -7.84 7.63
CA LEU A 23 -9.01 -7.30 7.19
C LEU A 23 -9.18 -6.36 5.99
N THR A 24 -8.62 -5.15 6.07
CA THR A 24 -8.68 -4.13 5.00
C THR A 24 -7.30 -3.79 4.44
N VAL A 25 -7.27 -3.52 3.14
CA VAL A 25 -6.08 -3.09 2.40
C VAL A 25 -6.31 -1.75 1.72
N TYR A 26 -5.26 -0.96 1.56
CA TYR A 26 -5.32 0.38 0.99
C TYR A 26 -4.34 0.52 -0.18
N ALA A 27 -4.82 1.06 -1.29
CA ALA A 27 -4.03 1.38 -2.48
C ALA A 27 -4.69 2.54 -3.25
N THR A 28 -4.02 3.10 -4.24
CA THR A 28 -4.63 4.11 -5.12
C THR A 28 -5.46 3.48 -6.22
N ASP A 29 -6.35 4.24 -6.83
CA ASP A 29 -7.04 3.85 -8.07
C ASP A 29 -6.13 3.79 -9.31
N GLN A 30 -4.85 4.18 -9.18
CA GLN A 30 -3.81 4.04 -10.21
C GLN A 30 -2.98 2.76 -10.08
N THR A 31 -3.20 2.00 -9.01
CA THR A 31 -2.43 0.82 -8.69
C THR A 31 -2.59 -0.26 -9.77
N HIS A 32 -1.50 -0.96 -10.08
CA HIS A 32 -1.52 -2.03 -11.07
C HIS A 32 -2.55 -3.12 -10.71
N SER A 33 -3.26 -3.62 -11.73
CA SER A 33 -4.37 -4.57 -11.57
C SER A 33 -3.99 -5.87 -10.84
N SER A 34 -2.70 -6.23 -10.85
CA SER A 34 -2.16 -7.38 -10.11
C SER A 34 -2.40 -7.30 -8.60
N PHE A 35 -2.49 -6.09 -8.03
CA PHE A 35 -2.70 -5.92 -6.59
C PHE A 35 -4.06 -6.47 -6.15
N ARG A 36 -5.14 -6.08 -6.86
CA ARG A 36 -6.49 -6.60 -6.58
C ARG A 36 -6.52 -8.12 -6.69
N LYS A 37 -5.91 -8.67 -7.74
CA LYS A 37 -5.79 -10.13 -7.92
C LYS A 37 -5.06 -10.78 -6.74
N ALA A 38 -3.96 -10.18 -6.27
CA ALA A 38 -3.22 -10.70 -5.12
C ALA A 38 -4.03 -10.68 -3.82
N CYS A 39 -4.84 -9.64 -3.60
CA CYS A 39 -5.72 -9.54 -2.43
C CYS A 39 -6.78 -10.64 -2.44
N LEU A 40 -7.45 -10.86 -3.58
CA LEU A 40 -8.44 -11.93 -3.72
C LEU A 40 -7.83 -13.32 -3.49
N ILE A 41 -6.65 -13.59 -4.06
CA ILE A 41 -5.91 -14.85 -3.81
C ILE A 41 -5.53 -14.99 -2.33
N ALA A 42 -5.22 -13.89 -1.66
CA ALA A 42 -4.92 -13.89 -0.23
C ALA A 42 -6.16 -14.04 0.67
N GLY A 43 -7.36 -14.11 0.10
CA GLY A 43 -8.63 -14.23 0.84
C GLY A 43 -9.11 -12.92 1.46
N VAL A 44 -8.60 -11.77 0.99
CA VAL A 44 -9.16 -10.47 1.33
C VAL A 44 -10.47 -10.33 0.58
N HIS A 45 -11.52 -10.00 1.32
CA HIS A 45 -12.84 -9.74 0.76
C HIS A 45 -12.81 -8.53 -0.17
N GLU A 46 -13.55 -8.58 -1.28
CA GLU A 46 -13.50 -7.56 -2.30
C GLU A 46 -13.95 -6.19 -1.79
N GLU A 47 -14.98 -6.19 -0.94
CA GLU A 47 -15.49 -5.00 -0.25
C GLU A 47 -14.50 -4.38 0.74
N ASN A 48 -13.41 -5.06 1.08
CA ASN A 48 -12.37 -4.57 1.99
C ASN A 48 -11.12 -4.06 1.26
N ILE A 49 -11.15 -4.03 -0.08
CA ILE A 49 -10.09 -3.44 -0.89
C ILE A 49 -10.42 -1.95 -1.08
N ARG A 50 -9.72 -1.08 -0.35
CA ARG A 50 -9.90 0.36 -0.42
C ARG A 50 -9.02 0.94 -1.53
N LEU A 51 -9.65 1.28 -2.65
CA LEU A 51 -9.00 2.04 -3.72
C LEU A 51 -9.28 3.53 -3.54
N LEU A 52 -8.28 4.25 -3.04
CA LEU A 52 -8.33 5.68 -2.78
C LEU A 52 -8.33 6.43 -4.12
N LYS A 53 -9.27 7.36 -4.27
CA LYS A 53 -9.33 8.22 -5.44
C LYS A 53 -8.16 9.17 -5.46
N THR A 54 -7.58 9.32 -6.65
CA THR A 54 -6.47 10.25 -6.90
C THR A 54 -6.84 11.15 -8.06
N ASP A 55 -6.26 12.35 -8.08
CA ASP A 55 -6.51 13.32 -9.13
C ASP A 55 -5.27 14.15 -9.42
N SER A 56 -5.40 15.13 -10.33
CA SER A 56 -4.30 15.98 -10.75
C SER A 56 -3.72 16.85 -9.63
N SER A 57 -4.46 17.13 -8.55
CA SER A 57 -3.96 17.95 -7.43
C SER A 57 -2.82 17.26 -6.68
N THR A 58 -2.81 15.92 -6.65
CA THR A 58 -1.73 15.11 -6.07
C THR A 58 -0.82 14.50 -7.14
N ASN A 59 -0.93 14.93 -8.39
CA ASN A 59 -0.30 14.26 -9.54
C ASN A 59 -0.61 12.76 -9.60
N TYR A 60 -1.84 12.39 -9.20
CA TYR A 60 -2.32 11.02 -9.12
C TYR A 60 -1.59 10.12 -8.10
N GLY A 61 -0.80 10.70 -7.19
CA GLY A 61 -0.24 9.99 -6.04
C GLY A 61 -1.24 9.87 -4.89
N MET A 62 -1.01 8.90 -4.00
CA MET A 62 -1.82 8.64 -2.82
C MET A 62 -1.85 9.86 -1.89
N PRO A 63 -3.00 10.51 -1.67
CA PRO A 63 -3.11 11.60 -0.71
C PRO A 63 -3.00 11.03 0.72
N PRO A 64 -2.03 11.47 1.56
CA PRO A 64 -1.89 10.96 2.92
C PRO A 64 -3.14 11.18 3.79
N GLU A 65 -3.82 12.31 3.60
CA GLU A 65 -5.06 12.64 4.33
C GLU A 65 -6.19 11.67 3.99
N SER A 66 -6.36 11.32 2.71
CA SER A 66 -7.36 10.35 2.28
C SER A 66 -7.06 8.94 2.80
N LEU A 67 -5.78 8.57 2.92
CA LEU A 67 -5.38 7.31 3.56
C LEU A 67 -5.75 7.31 5.05
N GLU A 68 -5.41 8.38 5.76
CA GLU A 68 -5.68 8.53 7.20
C GLU A 68 -7.18 8.48 7.50
N GLU A 69 -8.00 9.17 6.68
CA GLU A 69 -9.45 9.16 6.78
C GLU A 69 -10.03 7.76 6.54
N ALA A 70 -9.56 7.06 5.50
CA ALA A 70 -10.03 5.72 5.18
C ALA A 70 -9.70 4.72 6.29
N ILE A 71 -8.47 4.77 6.84
CA ILE A 71 -8.05 3.95 7.98
C ILE A 71 -8.92 4.25 9.20
N SER A 72 -9.10 5.53 9.53
CA SER A 72 -9.91 5.95 10.70
C SER A 72 -11.37 5.50 10.57
N SER A 73 -11.95 5.63 9.37
CA SER A 73 -13.32 5.17 9.08
C SER A 73 -13.46 3.66 9.24
N ASP A 74 -12.49 2.88 8.78
CA ASP A 74 -12.48 1.42 8.88
C ASP A 74 -12.32 0.97 10.33
N LEU A 75 -11.43 1.60 11.10
CA LEU A 75 -11.27 1.34 12.54
C LEU A 75 -12.57 1.61 13.30
N ALA A 76 -13.24 2.73 13.02
CA ALA A 76 -14.53 3.07 13.65
C ALA A 76 -15.63 2.05 13.34
N LYS A 77 -15.56 1.38 12.19
CA LYS A 77 -16.48 0.31 11.77
C LYS A 77 -16.06 -1.09 12.24
N GLY A 78 -14.96 -1.21 12.98
CA GLY A 78 -14.44 -2.47 13.50
C GLY A 78 -13.68 -3.33 12.48
N PHE A 79 -13.30 -2.74 11.34
CA PHE A 79 -12.34 -3.35 10.42
C PHE A 79 -10.91 -3.27 10.99
N ILE A 80 -10.01 -4.03 10.36
CA ILE A 80 -8.63 -4.21 10.79
C ILE A 80 -7.72 -3.84 9.61
N PRO A 81 -7.28 -2.58 9.54
CA PRO A 81 -6.24 -2.14 8.61
C PRO A 81 -4.99 -3.00 8.76
N PHE A 82 -4.51 -3.61 7.67
CA PHE A 82 -3.32 -4.47 7.77
C PHE A 82 -2.31 -4.30 6.63
N PHE A 83 -2.69 -3.69 5.49
CA PHE A 83 -1.78 -3.53 4.36
C PHE A 83 -1.98 -2.20 3.63
N ILE A 84 -0.89 -1.49 3.35
CA ILE A 84 -0.83 -0.34 2.44
C ILE A 84 0.09 -0.72 1.28
N LEU A 85 -0.39 -0.51 0.05
CA LEU A 85 0.44 -0.52 -1.15
C LEU A 85 0.71 0.91 -1.59
N ALA A 86 1.95 1.36 -1.43
CA ALA A 86 2.45 2.59 -2.03
C ALA A 86 3.17 2.25 -3.34
N THR A 87 3.00 3.06 -4.37
CA THR A 87 3.56 2.84 -5.69
C THR A 87 4.52 3.96 -6.07
N VAL A 88 5.71 3.61 -6.53
CA VAL A 88 6.68 4.54 -7.12
C VAL A 88 6.75 4.22 -8.61
N GLY A 89 6.05 5.03 -9.41
CA GLY A 89 5.89 4.81 -10.84
C GLY A 89 4.67 3.95 -11.16
N THR A 90 3.46 4.52 -11.00
CA THR A 90 2.22 3.85 -11.42
C THR A 90 2.19 3.58 -12.93
N THR A 91 1.45 2.55 -13.34
CA THR A 91 1.41 2.11 -14.74
C THR A 91 0.90 3.18 -15.71
N SER A 92 -0.12 3.94 -15.31
CA SER A 92 -0.84 4.86 -16.20
C SER A 92 -0.07 6.14 -16.49
N SER A 93 0.56 6.72 -15.47
CA SER A 93 1.14 8.08 -15.52
C SER A 93 2.51 8.19 -14.85
N ALA A 94 3.09 7.07 -14.39
CA ALA A 94 4.29 7.06 -13.56
C ALA A 94 4.18 7.95 -12.31
N ALA A 95 2.98 8.05 -11.72
CA ALA A 95 2.75 8.77 -10.48
C ALA A 95 3.56 8.15 -9.33
N VAL A 96 3.91 8.97 -8.34
CA VAL A 96 4.72 8.57 -7.19
C VAL A 96 3.95 8.88 -5.91
N ASP A 97 3.72 7.84 -5.11
CA ASP A 97 3.12 7.98 -3.79
C ASP A 97 4.15 8.54 -2.79
N PRO A 98 3.75 9.48 -1.91
CA PRO A 98 4.68 10.14 -0.99
C PRO A 98 5.05 9.22 0.18
N LEU A 99 6.15 8.45 0.07
CA LEU A 99 6.47 7.38 1.02
C LEU A 99 6.69 7.84 2.47
N VAL A 100 7.27 9.02 2.70
CA VAL A 100 7.55 9.55 4.05
C VAL A 100 6.26 9.68 4.88
N PRO A 101 5.23 10.46 4.48
CA PRO A 101 4.00 10.56 5.25
C PRO A 101 3.24 9.23 5.31
N LEU A 102 3.22 8.44 4.23
CA LEU A 102 2.54 7.13 4.25
C LEU A 102 3.19 6.15 5.23
N GLY A 103 4.52 6.13 5.29
CA GLY A 103 5.29 5.31 6.23
C GLY A 103 5.06 5.72 7.68
N LYS A 104 4.87 7.02 7.97
CA LYS A 104 4.47 7.49 9.31
C LYS A 104 3.09 6.96 9.68
N THR A 105 2.10 7.11 8.80
CA THR A 105 0.75 6.55 9.01
C THR A 105 0.82 5.03 9.22
N ALA A 106 1.52 4.30 8.36
CA ALA A 106 1.66 2.85 8.48
C ALA A 106 2.23 2.42 9.84
N LYS A 107 3.30 3.09 10.31
CA LYS A 107 3.89 2.83 11.63
C LYS A 107 2.94 3.15 12.78
N SER A 108 2.25 4.30 12.72
CA SER A 108 1.30 4.72 13.77
C SER A 108 0.17 3.71 13.98
N TYR A 109 -0.34 3.09 12.90
CA TYR A 109 -1.40 2.08 12.98
C TYR A 109 -0.90 0.64 13.00
N GLY A 110 0.43 0.41 12.92
CA GLY A 110 1.00 -0.94 12.85
C GLY A 110 0.65 -1.72 11.57
N ILE A 111 0.37 -0.99 10.49
CA ILE A 111 -0.01 -1.53 9.18
C ILE A 111 1.25 -1.92 8.39
N TRP A 112 1.21 -3.03 7.67
CA TRP A 112 2.30 -3.40 6.76
C TRP A 112 2.32 -2.46 5.56
N MET A 113 3.43 -1.79 5.30
CA MET A 113 3.62 -0.97 4.10
C MET A 113 4.51 -1.68 3.09
N HIS A 114 3.98 -1.89 1.88
CA HIS A 114 4.75 -2.34 0.74
C HIS A 114 4.90 -1.23 -0.28
N VAL A 115 6.13 -1.04 -0.77
CA VAL A 115 6.44 -0.15 -1.88
C VAL A 115 6.63 -0.96 -3.16
N ASP A 116 5.74 -0.75 -4.13
CA ASP A 116 5.86 -1.27 -5.49
C ASP A 116 6.55 -0.24 -6.37
N ALA A 117 7.79 -0.54 -6.74
CA ALA A 117 8.56 0.25 -7.68
C ALA A 117 8.95 -0.59 -8.90
N ALA A 118 8.04 -1.47 -9.35
CA ALA A 118 8.27 -2.40 -10.45
C ALA A 118 8.98 -1.76 -11.65
N TYR A 119 8.47 -0.62 -12.12
CA TYR A 119 9.04 0.12 -13.24
C TYR A 119 10.12 1.13 -12.79
N ALA A 120 9.77 2.10 -11.94
CA ALA A 120 10.65 3.25 -11.67
C ALA A 120 11.77 2.95 -10.65
N GLY A 121 11.70 1.82 -9.93
CA GLY A 121 12.65 1.49 -8.88
C GLY A 121 14.08 1.29 -9.40
N SER A 122 14.24 0.73 -10.60
CA SER A 122 15.56 0.56 -11.24
C SER A 122 16.26 1.90 -11.49
N ALA A 123 15.53 2.98 -11.76
CA ALA A 123 16.11 4.31 -11.96
C ALA A 123 16.76 4.85 -10.67
N CYS A 124 16.31 4.40 -9.49
CA CYS A 124 16.79 4.88 -8.19
C CYS A 124 18.24 4.47 -7.86
N ILE A 125 18.91 3.70 -8.73
CA ILE A 125 20.37 3.50 -8.65
C ILE A 125 21.13 4.79 -8.97
N CYS A 126 20.54 5.67 -9.79
CA CYS A 126 21.12 6.96 -10.14
C CYS A 126 20.84 7.98 -9.04
N PRO A 127 21.85 8.75 -8.59
CA PRO A 127 21.69 9.72 -7.49
C PRO A 127 20.53 10.70 -7.66
N GLU A 128 20.28 11.17 -8.88
CA GLU A 128 19.25 12.15 -9.22
C GLU A 128 17.81 11.62 -9.10
N PHE A 129 17.62 10.30 -9.19
CA PHE A 129 16.33 9.63 -9.05
C PHE A 129 16.14 9.01 -7.66
N ARG A 130 17.22 8.85 -6.88
CA ARG A 130 17.17 8.19 -5.56
C ARG A 130 16.16 8.81 -4.58
N LYS A 131 15.88 10.11 -4.74
CA LYS A 131 14.89 10.86 -3.96
C LYS A 131 13.44 10.33 -4.06
N PHE A 132 13.10 9.64 -5.15
CA PHE A 132 11.73 9.13 -5.35
C PHE A 132 11.37 7.98 -4.41
N ILE A 133 12.36 7.38 -3.77
CA ILE A 133 12.18 6.36 -2.73
C ILE A 133 12.66 6.86 -1.35
N ASP A 134 12.71 8.17 -1.13
CA ASP A 134 12.92 8.73 0.21
C ASP A 134 11.74 8.35 1.12
N GLY A 135 12.03 7.83 2.32
CA GLY A 135 11.01 7.28 3.22
C GLY A 135 10.86 5.75 3.15
N ILE A 136 11.57 5.08 2.22
CA ILE A 136 11.56 3.62 2.06
C ILE A 136 11.97 2.87 3.34
N GLU A 137 12.78 3.48 4.22
CA GLU A 137 13.17 2.93 5.52
C GLU A 137 11.98 2.73 6.49
N ASN A 138 10.80 3.25 6.14
CA ASN A 138 9.57 3.04 6.87
C ASN A 138 8.72 1.90 6.31
N ALA A 139 9.07 1.35 5.14
CA ALA A 139 8.35 0.25 4.51
C ALA A 139 8.80 -1.12 5.06
N ASP A 140 7.88 -2.08 5.14
CA ASP A 140 8.17 -3.46 5.52
C ASP A 140 8.70 -4.27 4.33
N SER A 141 8.37 -3.89 3.09
CA SER A 141 8.84 -4.59 1.88
C SER A 141 8.89 -3.70 0.64
N PHE A 142 9.82 -3.99 -0.27
CA PHE A 142 10.04 -3.25 -1.52
C PHE A 142 10.26 -4.23 -2.69
N ASN A 143 9.80 -3.90 -3.90
CA ASN A 143 10.13 -4.64 -5.12
C ASN A 143 10.47 -3.73 -6.30
N ILE A 144 11.20 -4.32 -7.26
CA ILE A 144 11.41 -3.83 -8.63
C ILE A 144 11.24 -5.00 -9.59
N ASN A 145 10.95 -4.70 -10.86
CA ASN A 145 11.08 -5.65 -11.96
C ASN A 145 12.31 -5.27 -12.78
N ALA A 146 13.29 -6.19 -12.86
CA ALA A 146 14.51 -5.97 -13.62
C ALA A 146 14.41 -6.35 -15.12
N HIS A 147 13.25 -6.91 -15.53
CA HIS A 147 12.91 -7.27 -16.90
C HIS A 147 12.02 -6.19 -17.52
#